data_AF-A0A1J3JQ83-F1
#
_entry.id   AF-A0A1J3JQ83-F1
#
_cell.length_a   1.000
_cell.length_b   1.000
_cell.length_c   1.000
_cell.angle_alpha   90.00
_cell.angle_beta   90.00
_cell.angle_gamma   90.00
#
_symmetry.space_group_name_H-M   'P 1'
#
loop_
_entity.id
_entity.type
_entity.pdbx_description
1 polymer ?
#
loop_
_entity_poly.entity_id
_entity_poly.type
_entity_poly.pdbx_seq_one_letter_code
_entity_poly.pdbx_strand_id
1 'polypeptide(L)'
;LLRDIFQAVGLNLYLFPYGVLPTGDGRGIIEVVPNTRSRSQMGETTDGGLYEIFQQEFGPVGSPSFETARANFLTSSAGYAVASLLLQPKDRHNGNLLFDNMGRLVHIDFGFIFETSPGGNM
;
A
#
# COMPACT_ATOMS: atom_id res chain seq x y z
N LEU A 1 -13.70 -7.58 3.13
CA LEU A 1 -13.56 -8.40 4.35
C LEU A 1 -12.72 -7.72 5.43
N LEU A 2 -11.37 -7.72 5.36
CA LEU A 2 -10.53 -7.17 6.45
C LEU A 2 -10.87 -5.71 6.80
N ARG A 3 -11.02 -4.85 5.77
CA ARG A 3 -11.48 -3.46 5.94
C ARG A 3 -12.79 -3.38 6.73
N ASP A 4 -13.76 -4.20 6.34
CA ASP A 4 -15.10 -4.18 6.93
C ASP A 4 -15.08 -4.71 8.38
N ILE A 5 -14.20 -5.69 8.67
CA ILE A 5 -13.95 -6.18 10.04
C ILE A 5 -13.36 -5.06 10.90
N PHE A 6 -12.29 -4.40 10.44
CA PHE A 6 -11.66 -3.31 11.20
C PHE A 6 -12.66 -2.21 11.53
N GLN A 7 -13.52 -1.85 10.57
CA GLN A 7 -14.59 -0.90 10.79
C GLN A 7 -15.61 -1.42 11.81
N ALA A 8 -16.05 -2.68 11.70
CA ALA A 8 -17.04 -3.27 12.60
C ALA A 8 -16.57 -3.33 14.06
N VAL A 9 -15.27 -3.52 14.30
CA VAL A 9 -14.68 -3.56 15.65
C VAL A 9 -14.15 -2.20 16.13
N GLY A 10 -14.32 -1.14 15.36
CA GLY A 10 -13.88 0.21 15.73
C GLY A 10 -12.37 0.44 15.67
N LEU A 11 -11.63 -0.37 14.92
CA LEU A 11 -10.20 -0.17 14.71
C LEU A 11 -9.97 0.85 13.58
N ASN A 12 -9.28 1.94 13.91
CA ASN A 12 -8.88 2.96 12.96
C ASN A 12 -7.67 2.52 12.11
N LEU A 13 -7.88 1.52 11.26
CA LEU A 13 -6.90 1.01 10.32
C LEU A 13 -7.37 1.24 8.89
N TYR A 14 -6.42 1.49 7.99
CA TYR A 14 -6.74 1.75 6.59
C TYR A 14 -6.31 0.59 5.70
N LEU A 15 -7.21 0.19 4.80
CA LEU A 15 -6.97 -0.72 3.69
C LEU A 15 -7.74 -0.21 2.46
N PHE A 16 -7.12 -0.30 1.29
CA PHE A 16 -7.73 0.07 0.01
C PHE A 16 -7.91 -1.17 -0.86
N PRO A 17 -9.05 -1.89 -0.78
CA PRO A 17 -9.33 -3.00 -1.69
C PRO A 17 -9.69 -2.44 -3.07
N TYR A 18 -8.82 -2.64 -4.05
CA TYR A 18 -9.06 -2.30 -5.44
C TYR A 18 -9.79 -3.44 -6.17
N GLY A 19 -10.65 -3.09 -7.12
CA GLY A 19 -11.41 -4.04 -7.93
C GLY A 19 -10.51 -4.92 -8.80
N VAL A 20 -10.82 -6.21 -8.83
CA VAL A 20 -10.18 -7.18 -9.73
C VAL A 20 -11.29 -7.97 -10.41
N LEU A 21 -11.34 -7.92 -11.74
CA LEU A 21 -12.34 -8.61 -12.55
C LEU A 21 -11.64 -9.59 -13.50
N PRO A 22 -11.71 -10.91 -13.24
CA PRO A 22 -11.26 -11.90 -14.22
C PRO A 22 -12.16 -11.87 -15.45
N THR A 23 -11.57 -11.80 -16.64
CA THR A 23 -12.31 -11.78 -17.91
C THR A 23 -12.08 -13.06 -18.75
N GLY A 24 -11.15 -13.91 -18.33
CA GLY A 24 -10.82 -15.19 -18.96
C GLY A 24 -9.51 -15.76 -18.41
N ASP A 25 -9.10 -16.93 -18.90
CA ASP A 25 -7.83 -17.55 -18.48
C ASP A 25 -6.63 -16.68 -18.86
N GLY A 26 -5.79 -16.34 -17.88
CA GLY A 26 -4.65 -15.42 -18.03
C GLY A 26 -5.03 -13.96 -18.34
N ARG A 27 -6.30 -13.56 -18.17
CA ARG A 27 -6.78 -12.20 -18.50
C ARG A 27 -7.70 -11.65 -17.43
N GLY A 28 -7.54 -10.37 -17.14
CA GLY A 28 -8.44 -9.66 -16.25
C GLY A 28 -8.22 -8.16 -16.32
N ILE A 29 -9.07 -7.44 -15.58
CA ILE A 29 -8.99 -6.01 -15.40
C ILE A 29 -8.71 -5.77 -13.92
N ILE A 30 -7.74 -4.89 -13.65
CA ILE A 30 -7.41 -4.43 -12.30
C ILE A 30 -7.72 -2.93 -12.25
N GLU A 31 -8.50 -2.54 -11.26
CA GLU A 31 -8.77 -1.13 -10.97
C GLU A 31 -7.49 -0.43 -10.55
N VAL A 32 -7.20 0.71 -11.18
CA VAL A 32 -6.04 1.53 -10.84
C VAL A 32 -6.32 2.26 -9.54
N VAL A 33 -5.35 2.20 -8.62
CA VAL A 33 -5.40 3.03 -7.40
C VAL A 33 -5.14 4.49 -7.81
N PRO A 34 -6.09 5.42 -7.58
CA PRO A 34 -5.96 6.78 -8.08
C PRO A 34 -4.95 7.59 -7.27
N ASN A 35 -4.30 8.56 -7.92
CA ASN A 35 -3.40 9.54 -7.28
C ASN A 35 -2.24 8.93 -6.47
N THR A 36 -1.76 7.76 -6.90
CA THR A 36 -0.65 7.08 -6.25
C THR A 36 0.62 7.05 -7.09
N ARG A 37 1.77 7.00 -6.43
CA ARG A 37 3.07 6.65 -7.02
C ARG A 37 3.70 5.51 -6.25
N SER A 38 4.44 4.64 -6.93
CA SER A 38 5.20 3.59 -6.25
C SER A 38 6.40 4.17 -5.51
N ARG A 39 6.85 3.51 -4.45
CA ARG A 39 8.07 3.92 -3.74
C ARG A 39 9.28 3.95 -4.67
N SER A 40 9.34 3.05 -5.65
CA SER A 40 10.36 3.03 -6.70
C SER A 40 10.35 4.33 -7.51
N GLN A 41 9.19 4.71 -8.05
CA GLN A 41 9.03 5.95 -8.83
C GLN A 41 9.39 7.20 -8.03
N MET A 42 9.03 7.24 -6.73
CA MET A 42 9.41 8.35 -5.87
C MET A 42 10.92 8.49 -5.69
N GLY A 43 11.66 7.37 -5.68
CA GLY A 43 13.12 7.37 -5.59
C GLY A 43 13.83 7.76 -6.90
N GLU A 44 13.15 7.64 -8.04
CA GLU A 44 13.67 8.11 -9.34
C GLU A 44 13.56 9.64 -9.46
N THR A 45 12.55 10.24 -8.81
CA THR A 45 12.33 11.70 -8.84
C THR A 45 13.04 12.46 -7.74
N THR A 46 13.57 11.77 -6.73
CA THR A 46 14.13 12.38 -5.53
C THR A 46 15.21 11.48 -4.94
N ASP A 47 16.42 12.02 -4.76
CA ASP A 47 17.57 11.31 -4.17
C ASP A 47 17.40 11.05 -2.65
N GLY A 48 16.32 11.55 -2.05
CA GLY A 48 16.00 11.45 -0.63
C GLY A 48 15.31 10.14 -0.24
N GLY A 49 15.37 9.83 1.06
CA GLY A 49 14.57 8.78 1.67
C GLY A 49 13.09 9.14 1.71
N LEU A 50 12.27 8.18 2.18
CA LEU A 50 10.82 8.39 2.29
C LEU A 50 10.48 9.54 3.24
N TYR A 51 11.29 9.73 4.29
CA TYR A 51 11.12 10.80 5.25
C TYR A 51 11.35 12.19 4.63
N GLU A 52 12.39 12.33 3.80
CA GLU A 52 12.67 13.56 3.06
C GLU A 52 11.57 13.86 2.03
N ILE A 53 11.11 12.84 1.31
CA ILE A 53 9.99 12.96 0.37
C ILE A 53 8.73 13.46 1.09
N PHE A 54 8.41 12.91 2.27
CA PHE A 54 7.26 13.36 3.05
C PHE A 54 7.40 14.82 3.52
N GLN A 55 8.61 15.25 3.89
CA GLN A 55 8.84 16.65 4.25
C GLN A 55 8.70 17.60 3.06
N GLN A 56 9.11 17.16 1.86
CA GLN A 56 8.97 17.94 0.63
C GLN A 56 7.51 18.06 0.19
N GLU A 57 6.73 16.99 0.31
CA GLU A 57 5.33 16.96 -0.16
C GLU A 57 4.34 17.53 0.84
N PHE A 58 4.55 17.25 2.14
CA PHE A 58 3.59 17.61 3.19
C PHE A 58 4.10 18.73 4.11
N GLY A 59 5.30 19.25 3.86
CA GLY A 59 5.90 20.34 4.65
C GLY A 59 6.72 19.85 5.84
N PRO A 60 7.26 20.77 6.65
CA PRO A 60 8.19 20.43 7.73
C PRO A 60 7.51 19.61 8.82
N VAL A 61 8.31 18.85 9.55
CA VAL A 61 7.84 18.03 10.69
C VAL A 61 7.16 18.91 11.73
N GLY A 62 6.02 18.44 12.24
CA GLY A 62 5.16 19.19 13.16
C GLY A 62 4.18 20.14 12.48
N SER A 63 4.27 20.35 11.16
CA SER A 63 3.21 21.06 10.44
C SER A 63 1.92 20.23 10.40
N PRO A 64 0.72 20.86 10.41
CA PRO A 64 -0.55 20.14 10.39
C PRO A 64 -0.69 19.15 9.23
N SER A 65 -0.16 19.51 8.05
CA SER A 65 -0.16 18.68 6.85
C SER A 65 0.75 17.47 6.99
N PHE A 66 1.98 17.64 7.48
CA PHE A 66 2.90 16.54 7.73
C PHE A 66 2.35 15.57 8.78
N GLU A 67 1.79 16.10 9.86
CA GLU A 67 1.21 15.29 10.94
C GLU A 67 0.00 14.47 10.47
N THR A 68 -0.83 15.05 9.62
CA THR A 68 -1.96 14.33 8.98
C THR A 68 -1.45 13.22 8.08
N ALA A 69 -0.47 13.51 7.21
CA ALA A 69 0.14 12.52 6.33
C ALA A 69 0.84 11.40 7.11
N ARG A 70 1.51 11.72 8.21
CA ARG A 70 2.13 10.76 9.13
C ARG A 70 1.09 9.84 9.77
N ALA A 71 -0.02 10.38 10.26
CA ALA A 71 -1.11 9.56 10.82
C ALA A 71 -1.74 8.63 9.77
N ASN A 72 -1.93 9.13 8.54
CA ASN A 72 -2.39 8.35 7.39
C ASN A 72 -1.41 7.22 7.04
N PHE A 73 -0.10 7.50 7.03
CA PHE A 73 0.94 6.51 6.81
C PHE A 73 0.93 5.43 7.88
N LEU A 74 0.80 5.80 9.16
CA LEU A 74 0.78 4.86 10.28
C LEU A 74 -0.44 3.94 10.24
N THR A 75 -1.64 4.49 10.06
CA THR A 75 -2.90 3.72 10.04
C THR A 75 -2.97 2.75 8.85
N SER A 76 -2.47 3.16 7.69
CA SER A 76 -2.38 2.31 6.50
C SER A 76 -1.27 1.25 6.62
N SER A 77 -0.09 1.62 7.10
CA SER A 77 1.01 0.67 7.34
C SER A 77 0.61 -0.42 8.33
N ALA A 78 -0.06 -0.05 9.44
CA ALA A 78 -0.58 -1.01 10.40
C ALA A 78 -1.65 -1.93 9.79
N GLY A 79 -2.58 -1.38 8.99
CA GLY A 79 -3.59 -2.17 8.29
C GLY A 79 -2.96 -3.20 7.34
N TYR A 80 -2.01 -2.77 6.50
CA TYR A 80 -1.32 -3.66 5.57
C TYR A 80 -0.33 -4.60 6.24
N ALA A 81 0.22 -4.27 7.41
CA ALA A 81 1.03 -5.20 8.20
C ALA A 81 0.18 -6.40 8.67
N VAL A 82 -1.02 -6.15 9.20
CA VAL A 82 -1.96 -7.22 9.59
C VAL A 82 -2.38 -8.03 8.35
N ALA A 83 -2.74 -7.36 7.25
CA ALA A 83 -3.11 -8.05 6.02
C ALA A 83 -1.97 -8.92 5.48
N SER A 84 -0.72 -8.42 5.52
CA SER A 84 0.45 -9.16 5.05
C SER A 84 0.79 -10.34 5.94
N LEU A 85 0.59 -10.24 7.25
CA LEU A 85 0.75 -11.38 8.16
C LEU A 85 -0.23 -12.52 7.82
N LEU A 86 -1.49 -12.18 7.54
CA LEU A 86 -2.54 -13.15 7.26
C LEU A 86 -2.44 -13.74 5.85
N LEU A 87 -2.18 -12.91 4.85
CA LEU A 87 -2.15 -13.31 3.44
C LEU A 87 -0.77 -13.81 3.00
N GLN A 88 0.28 -13.49 3.75
CA GLN A 88 1.67 -13.85 3.46
C GLN A 88 2.11 -13.57 2.01
N PRO A 89 1.97 -12.32 1.50
CA PRO A 89 2.42 -11.99 0.15
C PRO A 89 3.94 -12.19 0.04
N LYS A 90 4.40 -12.86 -1.02
CA LYS A 90 5.82 -13.25 -1.15
C LYS A 90 6.69 -12.23 -1.88
N ASP A 91 6.11 -11.35 -2.69
CA ASP A 91 6.85 -10.44 -3.56
C ASP A 91 6.76 -8.96 -3.12
N ARG A 92 7.22 -8.65 -1.90
CA ARG A 92 7.11 -7.29 -1.31
C ARG A 92 8.38 -6.47 -1.54
N HIS A 93 8.35 -5.62 -2.55
CA HIS A 93 9.41 -4.67 -2.89
C HIS A 93 8.84 -3.27 -3.20
N ASN A 94 9.71 -2.27 -3.38
CA ASN A 94 9.32 -0.85 -3.56
C ASN A 94 8.42 -0.55 -4.78
N GLY A 95 8.32 -1.47 -5.75
CA GLY A 95 7.39 -1.36 -6.88
C GLY A 95 5.94 -1.67 -6.49
N ASN A 96 5.77 -2.55 -5.50
CA ASN A 96 4.47 -3.03 -5.01
C ASN A 96 3.93 -2.23 -3.82
N LEU A 97 4.66 -1.20 -3.40
CA LEU A 97 4.29 -0.28 -2.33
C LEU A 97 3.95 1.07 -2.95
N LEU A 98 2.65 1.38 -3.01
CA LEU A 98 2.15 2.65 -3.50
C LEU A 98 1.91 3.63 -2.35
N PHE A 99 2.06 4.91 -2.66
CA PHE A 99 1.77 6.02 -1.75
C PHE A 99 0.79 6.97 -2.42
N ASP A 100 -0.33 7.26 -1.76
CA ASP A 100 -1.30 8.25 -2.24
C ASP A 100 -0.90 9.69 -1.86
N ASN A 101 -1.58 10.66 -2.46
CA ASN A 101 -1.39 12.09 -2.17
C ASN A 101 -1.84 12.53 -0.76
N MET A 102 -2.33 11.61 0.07
CA MET A 102 -2.65 11.84 1.48
C MET A 102 -1.61 11.22 2.43
N GLY A 103 -0.58 10.57 1.89
CA GLY A 103 0.48 9.91 2.65
C GLY A 103 0.15 8.47 3.08
N ARG A 104 -0.89 7.83 2.54
CA ARG A 104 -1.24 6.45 2.87
C ARG A 104 -0.42 5.46 2.04
N LEU A 105 0.00 4.38 2.69
CA LEU A 105 0.59 3.21 2.06
C LEU A 105 -0.51 2.31 1.48
N VAL A 106 -0.34 1.85 0.24
CA VAL A 106 -1.23 0.88 -0.41
C VAL A 106 -0.39 -0.23 -1.02
N HIS A 107 -0.58 -1.46 -0.55
CA HIS A 107 0.06 -2.63 -1.16
C HIS A 107 -0.73 -3.04 -2.40
N ILE A 108 -0.03 -3.29 -3.50
CA ILE A 108 -0.59 -3.85 -4.74
C ILE A 108 0.09 -5.16 -5.10
N ASP A 109 -0.39 -5.82 -6.15
CA ASP A 109 0.14 -7.08 -6.67
C ASP A 109 0.12 -8.21 -5.63
N PHE A 110 -1.05 -8.79 -5.40
CA PHE A 110 -1.21 -9.97 -4.54
C PHE A 110 -1.16 -11.27 -5.35
N GLY A 111 -0.39 -11.31 -6.46
CA GLY A 111 -0.30 -12.49 -7.33
C GLY A 111 0.29 -13.74 -6.65
N PHE A 112 1.07 -13.55 -5.58
CA PHE A 112 1.69 -14.62 -4.80
C PHE A 112 1.34 -14.46 -3.32
N ILE A 113 0.30 -15.16 -2.88
CA ILE A 113 -0.19 -15.18 -1.49
C ILE A 113 -0.30 -16.62 -0.98
N PHE A 114 -0.34 -16.78 0.35
CA PHE A 114 -0.39 -18.07 1.03
C PHE A 114 0.79 -18.99 0.64
N GLU A 115 0.50 -20.20 0.15
CA GLU A 115 1.48 -21.20 -0.26
C GLU A 115 1.95 -21.03 -1.72
N THR A 116 1.43 -20.03 -2.44
CA THR A 116 1.80 -19.80 -3.85
C THR A 116 3.06 -18.93 -3.89
N SER A 117 4.14 -19.45 -4.49
CA SER A 117 5.43 -18.76 -4.59
C SER A 117 5.82 -18.48 -6.05
N PRO A 118 6.47 -17.34 -6.35
CA PRO A 118 7.06 -17.11 -7.66
C PRO A 118 8.23 -18.08 -7.84
N GLY A 119 8.12 -19.01 -8.79
CA GLY A 119 9.18 -19.99 -9.11
C GLY A 119 8.77 -21.45 -9.14
N GLY A 120 7.52 -21.77 -8.77
CA GLY A 120 7.08 -23.16 -8.63
C GLY A 120 7.63 -23.78 -7.35
N ASN A 121 6.77 -24.48 -6.60
CA ASN A 121 7.21 -25.22 -5.42
C ASN A 121 8.20 -26.30 -5.90
N MET A 122 9.50 -26.13 -5.64
CA MET A 122 10.45 -27.25 -5.67
C MET A 122 10.13 -28.23 -4.54
#